data_AF-A0A1N7SNY2-F1
#
_entry.id   AF-A0A1N7SNY2-F1
#
_cell.length_a   1.000
_cell.length_b   1.000
_cell.length_c   1.000
_cell.angle_alpha   90.00
_cell.angle_beta   90.00
_cell.angle_gamma   90.00
#
_symmetry.space_group_name_H-M   'P 1'
#
loop_
_entity.id
_entity.type
_entity.pdbx_description
1 polymer ?
#
loop_
_entity_poly.entity_id
_entity_poly.type
_entity_poly.pdbx_seq_one_letter_code
_entity_poly.pdbx_strand_id
1 'polypeptide(L)'
;MFFYRLGEIRDRSFEAQRYRASGLNLVTAAIVLWNTVYLERAVQTMRDRGLRADTTPLPYLSPLGWEHINLTGDYVWQQDRKLQAGRFRPLRPVPGAELRIRRPSRTAEGSDRSCRHTRQARHRIITGYSRFDLAKRKSAVINLTSQQPLADDDLARLAGFLDSIGDAAMNIETLDGYFVALICGPDIVFPGEYLPQIWGEDFSFENDGQATEIIELLMRHWNTISTELQQTLHEPNVYLPVLLEREDGVAPANDWAHGFMWGVQMRPASWGELIHDEDHGGPMIPIMMLHHEHNADPQMRPPQIPAEKREELLETMIAGLTHIYRYFEPHRRALAHIPACMPMRREEPKIGRNEPCPCGSGRKYKHCCMASSPTFH
;
A
#
# COMPACT_ATOMS: atom_id res chain seq x y z
N MET A 1 -2.57 15.71 -8.38
CA MET A 1 -3.95 15.57 -7.86
C MET A 1 -3.86 15.21 -6.38
N PHE A 2 -4.31 16.07 -5.46
CA PHE A 2 -4.06 15.94 -4.00
C PHE A 2 -4.96 14.87 -3.35
N PHE A 3 -4.37 13.91 -2.63
CA PHE A 3 -5.07 12.92 -1.81
C PHE A 3 -4.73 13.07 -0.31
N TYR A 4 -5.60 13.80 0.39
CA TYR A 4 -6.10 13.64 1.76
C TYR A 4 -5.16 13.17 2.89
N ARG A 5 -4.18 14.00 3.30
CA ARG A 5 -3.52 13.89 4.62
C ARG A 5 -4.00 14.88 5.69
N LEU A 6 -4.74 15.93 5.31
CA LEU A 6 -4.96 17.08 6.22
C LEU A 6 -6.40 17.24 6.74
N GLY A 7 -7.35 16.43 6.28
CA GLY A 7 -8.78 16.72 6.54
C GLY A 7 -9.27 18.04 5.92
N GLU A 8 -8.42 18.69 5.11
CA GLU A 8 -8.72 19.87 4.32
C GLU A 8 -8.73 19.52 2.84
N ILE A 9 -9.69 20.07 2.10
CA ILE A 9 -9.75 19.96 0.64
C ILE A 9 -9.18 21.24 0.05
N ARG A 10 -8.01 21.14 -0.58
CA ARG A 10 -7.37 22.26 -1.27
C ARG A 10 -7.40 22.03 -2.78
N ASP A 11 -8.40 22.62 -3.43
CA ASP A 11 -8.48 22.78 -4.89
C ASP A 11 -8.39 24.25 -5.28
N ARG A 12 -7.94 24.53 -6.52
CA ARG A 12 -7.74 25.91 -7.03
C ARG A 12 -9.04 26.72 -7.09
N SER A 13 -10.20 26.07 -7.18
CA SER A 13 -11.52 26.73 -7.14
C SER A 13 -12.35 26.24 -5.95
N PHE A 14 -13.11 27.15 -5.34
CA PHE A 14 -14.01 26.84 -4.23
C PHE A 14 -15.04 25.76 -4.60
N GLU A 15 -15.48 25.77 -5.86
CA GLU A 15 -16.49 24.84 -6.36
C GLU A 15 -15.98 23.39 -6.37
N ALA A 16 -14.72 23.18 -6.79
CA ALA A 16 -14.08 21.86 -6.75
C ALA A 16 -13.92 21.32 -5.31
N GLN A 17 -13.59 22.22 -4.36
CA GLN A 17 -13.52 21.85 -2.94
C GLN A 17 -14.89 21.40 -2.40
N ARG A 18 -15.96 22.10 -2.77
CA ARG A 18 -17.34 21.78 -2.37
C ARG A 18 -17.82 20.46 -2.97
N TYR A 19 -17.51 20.20 -4.25
CA TYR A 19 -17.85 18.94 -4.92
C TYR A 19 -17.17 17.75 -4.24
N ARG A 20 -15.88 17.86 -3.91
CA ARG A 20 -15.15 16.80 -3.18
C ARG A 20 -15.65 16.60 -1.74
N ALA A 21 -15.98 17.68 -1.03
CA ALA A 21 -16.55 17.60 0.33
C ALA A 21 -17.92 16.91 0.33
N SER A 22 -18.76 17.24 -0.65
CA SER A 22 -20.06 16.61 -0.82
C SER A 22 -19.94 15.14 -1.22
N GLY A 23 -18.95 14.78 -2.05
CA GLY A 23 -18.63 13.39 -2.38
C GLY A 23 -18.21 12.58 -1.16
N LEU A 24 -17.33 13.14 -0.31
CA LEU A 24 -16.90 12.47 0.92
C LEU A 24 -18.06 12.27 1.91
N ASN A 25 -18.93 13.26 2.08
CA ASN A 25 -20.14 13.13 2.89
C ASN A 25 -21.08 12.05 2.35
N LEU A 26 -21.26 11.99 1.03
CA LEU A 26 -22.08 10.98 0.38
C LEU A 26 -21.53 9.57 0.59
N VAL A 27 -20.22 9.39 0.41
CA VAL A 27 -19.54 8.10 0.65
C VAL A 27 -19.65 7.70 2.12
N THR A 28 -19.44 8.64 3.05
CA THR A 28 -19.56 8.36 4.49
C THR A 28 -20.97 7.94 4.86
N ALA A 29 -22.00 8.66 4.37
CA ALA A 29 -23.39 8.29 4.59
C ALA A 29 -23.75 6.93 3.97
N ALA A 30 -23.19 6.61 2.79
CA ALA A 30 -23.37 5.32 2.14
C ALA A 30 -22.73 4.17 2.92
N ILE A 31 -21.52 4.36 3.45
CA ILE A 31 -20.83 3.38 4.33
C ILE A 31 -21.66 3.14 5.59
N VAL A 32 -22.11 4.21 6.26
CA VAL A 32 -22.93 4.11 7.48
C VAL A 32 -24.23 3.37 7.20
N LEU A 33 -24.93 3.71 6.12
CA LEU A 33 -26.17 3.06 5.74
C LEU A 33 -25.96 1.57 5.39
N TRP A 34 -24.93 1.25 4.62
CA TRP A 34 -24.60 -0.13 4.26
C TRP A 34 -24.28 -0.95 5.51
N ASN A 35 -23.39 -0.44 6.38
CA ASN A 35 -22.94 -1.15 7.56
C ASN A 35 -24.07 -1.39 8.57
N THR A 36 -24.90 -0.37 8.84
CA THR A 36 -26.03 -0.52 9.75
C THR A 36 -27.01 -1.61 9.27
N VAL A 37 -27.37 -1.59 7.98
CA VAL A 37 -28.29 -2.56 7.37
C VAL A 37 -27.73 -3.99 7.38
N TYR A 38 -26.47 -4.18 6.97
CA TYR A 38 -25.89 -5.52 6.86
C TYR A 38 -25.45 -6.11 8.20
N LEU A 39 -25.04 -5.28 9.18
CA LEU A 39 -24.77 -5.73 10.54
C LEU A 39 -26.05 -6.24 11.22
N GLU A 40 -27.15 -5.51 11.10
CA GLU A 40 -28.45 -5.94 11.63
C GLU A 40 -28.87 -7.29 11.03
N ARG A 41 -28.73 -7.44 9.71
CA ARG A 41 -29.07 -8.68 9.02
C ARG A 41 -28.14 -9.85 9.38
N ALA A 42 -26.85 -9.60 9.59
CA ALA A 42 -25.90 -10.61 10.03
C ALA A 42 -26.25 -11.12 11.43
N VAL A 43 -26.53 -10.20 12.37
CA VAL A 43 -26.96 -10.54 13.73
C VAL A 43 -28.26 -11.35 13.71
N GLN A 44 -29.25 -10.94 12.91
CA GLN A 44 -30.51 -11.68 12.80
C GLN A 44 -30.30 -13.09 12.24
N THR A 45 -29.46 -13.24 11.21
CA THR A 45 -29.12 -14.56 10.63
C THR A 45 -28.40 -15.45 11.64
N MET A 46 -27.56 -14.89 12.51
CA MET A 46 -26.90 -15.64 13.59
C MET A 46 -27.92 -16.09 14.65
N ARG A 47 -28.88 -15.25 15.03
CA ARG A 47 -29.98 -15.61 15.94
C ARG A 47 -30.85 -16.72 15.37
N ASP A 48 -31.27 -16.60 14.11
CA ASP A 48 -32.13 -17.59 13.44
C ASP A 48 -31.44 -18.97 13.34
N ARG A 49 -30.11 -19.00 13.28
CA ARG A 49 -29.28 -20.21 13.25
C ARG A 49 -28.93 -20.75 14.65
N GLY A 50 -29.41 -20.12 15.72
CA GLY A 50 -29.13 -20.53 17.10
C GLY A 50 -27.68 -20.33 17.54
N LEU A 51 -26.87 -19.56 16.80
CA LEU A 51 -25.52 -19.20 17.20
C LEU A 51 -25.61 -18.17 18.33
N ARG A 52 -25.09 -18.50 19.52
CA ARG A 52 -25.02 -17.58 20.67
C ARG A 52 -24.02 -16.46 20.37
N ALA A 53 -24.45 -15.43 19.65
CA ALA A 53 -23.72 -14.18 19.57
C ALA A 53 -23.89 -13.44 20.90
N ASP A 54 -22.78 -13.15 21.60
CA ASP A 54 -22.81 -12.17 22.68
C ASP A 54 -23.21 -10.82 22.09
N THR A 55 -24.38 -10.30 22.49
CA THR A 55 -24.95 -9.06 21.96
C THR A 55 -24.47 -7.82 22.71
N THR A 56 -23.72 -8.00 23.81
CA THR A 56 -23.20 -6.92 24.66
C THR A 56 -22.36 -5.88 23.90
N PRO A 57 -21.52 -6.23 22.89
CA PRO A 57 -20.75 -5.24 22.15
C PRO A 57 -21.53 -4.54 21.03
N LEU A 58 -22.72 -5.02 20.63
CA LEU A 58 -23.47 -4.48 19.49
C LEU A 58 -23.81 -2.98 19.60
N PRO A 59 -24.20 -2.43 20.76
CA PRO A 59 -24.48 -0.99 20.91
C PRO A 59 -23.24 -0.10 20.74
N TYR A 60 -22.04 -0.68 20.84
CA TYR A 60 -20.76 0.04 20.78
C TYR A 60 -20.04 -0.16 19.43
N LEU A 61 -20.61 -0.93 18.51
CA LEU A 61 -20.06 -1.11 17.17
C LEU A 61 -20.26 0.17 16.34
N SER A 62 -19.15 0.71 15.83
CA SER A 62 -19.20 1.84 14.92
C SER A 62 -19.65 1.39 13.52
N PRO A 63 -20.65 2.05 12.91
CA PRO A 63 -21.05 1.78 11.53
C PRO A 63 -20.05 2.36 10.51
N LEU A 64 -18.93 2.93 10.97
CA LEU A 64 -17.90 3.50 10.09
C LEU A 64 -16.78 2.49 9.75
N GLY A 65 -16.85 1.25 10.22
CA GLY A 65 -15.86 0.22 9.87
C GLY A 65 -15.80 0.02 8.34
N TRP A 66 -14.68 0.38 7.71
CA TRP A 66 -14.55 0.45 6.26
C TRP A 66 -13.56 -0.57 5.69
N GLU A 67 -12.90 -1.38 6.51
CA GLU A 67 -11.89 -2.37 6.07
C GLU A 67 -12.42 -3.39 5.04
N HIS A 68 -13.73 -3.62 5.01
CA HIS A 68 -14.39 -4.51 4.06
C HIS A 68 -14.91 -3.79 2.80
N ILE A 69 -14.66 -2.47 2.70
CA ILE A 69 -15.08 -1.58 1.62
C ILE A 69 -13.81 -1.04 0.97
N ASN A 70 -13.60 -1.39 -0.30
CA ASN A 70 -12.58 -0.71 -1.06
C ASN A 70 -13.08 0.73 -1.35
N LEU A 71 -12.26 1.73 -1.07
CA LEU A 71 -12.59 3.15 -1.32
C LEU A 71 -11.80 3.71 -2.51
N THR A 72 -10.94 2.91 -3.12
CA THR A 72 -10.11 3.28 -4.27
C THR A 72 -10.51 2.45 -5.49
N GLY A 73 -10.39 3.02 -6.69
CA GLY A 73 -10.78 2.41 -7.97
C GLY A 73 -11.99 3.07 -8.65
N ASP A 74 -12.21 2.76 -9.93
CA ASP A 74 -13.35 3.24 -10.71
C ASP A 74 -14.57 2.34 -10.53
N TYR A 75 -15.61 2.90 -9.91
CA TYR A 75 -16.87 2.19 -9.65
C TYR A 75 -17.82 2.33 -10.83
N VAL A 76 -17.83 1.34 -11.72
CA VAL A 76 -18.84 1.24 -12.78
C VAL A 76 -20.11 0.64 -12.17
N TRP A 77 -21.04 1.52 -11.78
CA TRP A 77 -22.37 1.13 -11.30
C TRP A 77 -23.23 0.65 -12.47
N GLN A 78 -23.06 -0.60 -12.89
CA GLN A 78 -24.10 -1.25 -13.67
C GLN A 78 -25.29 -1.46 -12.74
N GLN A 79 -26.45 -0.90 -13.09
CA GLN A 79 -27.69 -1.15 -12.38
C GLN A 79 -27.95 -2.66 -12.45
N ASP A 80 -27.57 -3.36 -11.39
CA ASP A 80 -27.55 -4.81 -11.32
C ASP A 80 -29.01 -5.26 -11.45
N ARG A 81 -29.47 -5.57 -12.68
CA ARG A 81 -30.87 -5.97 -12.99
C ARG A 81 -31.35 -7.17 -12.15
N LYS A 82 -30.42 -7.84 -11.46
CA LYS A 82 -30.62 -8.97 -10.54
C LYS A 82 -30.98 -8.55 -9.10
N LEU A 83 -30.71 -7.32 -8.68
CA LEU A 83 -31.09 -6.78 -7.36
C LEU A 83 -32.34 -5.90 -7.51
N GLN A 84 -33.52 -6.48 -7.27
CA GLN A 84 -34.77 -5.72 -7.20
C GLN A 84 -34.70 -4.70 -6.04
N ALA A 85 -35.36 -3.55 -6.20
CA ALA A 85 -35.48 -2.54 -5.15
C ALA A 85 -35.97 -3.17 -3.84
N GLY A 86 -35.25 -2.92 -2.74
CA GLY A 86 -35.54 -3.50 -1.43
C GLY A 86 -34.97 -4.90 -1.16
N ARG A 87 -34.24 -5.50 -2.11
CA ARG A 87 -33.50 -6.76 -1.88
C ARG A 87 -32.03 -6.49 -1.57
N PHE A 88 -31.49 -7.21 -0.58
CA PHE A 88 -30.07 -7.11 -0.22
C PHE A 88 -29.26 -8.30 -0.73
N ARG A 89 -27.94 -8.09 -0.88
CA ARG A 89 -26.98 -9.13 -1.27
C ARG A 89 -26.93 -10.25 -0.22
N PRO A 90 -26.61 -11.49 -0.62
CA PRO A 90 -26.47 -12.60 0.33
C PRO A 90 -25.26 -12.38 1.25
N LEU A 91 -25.38 -12.82 2.51
CA LEU A 91 -24.28 -12.82 3.47
C LEU A 91 -23.26 -13.91 3.12
N ARG A 92 -21.98 -13.69 3.46
CA ARG A 92 -20.93 -14.70 3.28
C ARG A 92 -21.20 -15.93 4.16
N PRO A 93 -20.93 -17.15 3.68
CA PRO A 93 -21.02 -18.35 4.51
C PRO A 93 -19.95 -18.31 5.63
N VAL A 94 -20.35 -18.70 6.85
CA VAL A 94 -19.44 -18.79 7.99
C VAL A 94 -18.62 -20.09 7.87
N PRO A 95 -17.27 -20.03 7.88
CA PRO A 95 -16.44 -21.23 7.87
C PRO A 95 -16.76 -22.12 9.07
N GLY A 96 -17.20 -23.36 8.83
CA GLY A 96 -17.54 -24.33 9.89
C GLY A 96 -19.02 -24.75 9.99
N ALA A 97 -19.91 -24.19 9.15
CA ALA A 97 -21.33 -24.54 9.12
C ALA A 97 -21.74 -25.43 7.92
N GLU A 98 -20.86 -26.33 7.46
CA GLU A 98 -21.23 -27.37 6.49
C GLU A 98 -21.09 -28.77 7.13
N LEU A 99 -22.24 -29.33 7.53
CA LEU A 99 -22.37 -30.75 7.81
C LEU A 99 -22.15 -31.56 6.52
N ARG A 100 -21.16 -32.44 6.58
CA ARG A 100 -20.80 -33.55 5.66
C ARG A 100 -21.92 -34.04 4.71
N ILE A 101 -21.56 -34.14 3.43
CA ILE A 101 -21.75 -35.37 2.64
C ILE A 101 -20.41 -35.69 1.95
N ARG A 102 -19.84 -36.86 2.24
CA ARG A 102 -18.62 -37.39 1.59
C ARG A 102 -18.97 -38.51 0.61
N ARG A 103 -18.26 -38.53 -0.53
CA ARG A 103 -17.60 -39.67 -1.26
C ARG A 103 -17.82 -39.59 -2.79
N PRO A 104 -17.00 -40.27 -3.64
CA PRO A 104 -15.53 -40.37 -3.67
C PRO A 104 -14.93 -40.11 -5.09
N SER A 105 -13.60 -40.08 -5.14
CA SER A 105 -12.67 -39.90 -6.27
C SER A 105 -12.93 -40.66 -7.58
N ARG A 106 -12.54 -40.05 -8.72
CA ARG A 106 -12.07 -40.76 -9.93
C ARG A 106 -10.91 -40.03 -10.64
N THR A 107 -10.01 -40.86 -11.13
CA THR A 107 -8.69 -40.69 -11.78
C THR A 107 -8.75 -40.33 -13.27
N ALA A 108 -7.68 -39.71 -13.79
CA ALA A 108 -7.03 -39.86 -15.14
C ALA A 108 -6.16 -38.59 -15.41
N GLU A 109 -4.83 -38.63 -15.59
CA GLU A 109 -4.00 -39.10 -16.72
C GLU A 109 -3.97 -38.18 -17.97
N GLY A 110 -2.75 -37.94 -18.51
CA GLY A 110 -2.45 -37.44 -19.87
C GLY A 110 -1.86 -36.01 -19.96
N SER A 111 -0.53 -35.84 -20.05
CA SER A 111 0.30 -35.68 -21.28
C SER A 111 0.18 -34.30 -21.96
N ASP A 112 1.18 -33.41 -21.84
CA ASP A 112 2.42 -33.27 -22.66
C ASP A 112 2.21 -32.54 -24.01
N ARG A 113 2.93 -31.42 -24.21
CA ARG A 113 3.76 -31.04 -25.38
C ARG A 113 3.91 -29.52 -25.60
N SER A 114 5.16 -29.07 -25.39
CA SER A 114 6.03 -28.24 -26.25
C SER A 114 5.44 -27.36 -27.37
N CYS A 115 5.86 -26.08 -27.43
CA CYS A 115 6.62 -25.55 -28.58
C CYS A 115 7.37 -24.24 -28.27
N ARG A 116 8.34 -23.91 -29.13
CA ARG A 116 9.52 -23.04 -28.94
C ARG A 116 9.34 -21.58 -29.37
N HIS A 117 10.12 -20.74 -28.68
CA HIS A 117 10.91 -19.55 -29.09
C HIS A 117 10.38 -18.54 -30.12
N THR A 118 10.45 -17.26 -29.73
CA THR A 118 11.28 -16.24 -30.43
C THR A 118 11.77 -15.19 -29.41
N ARG A 119 13.07 -14.89 -29.44
CA ARG A 119 13.78 -13.90 -28.61
C ARG A 119 13.76 -12.53 -29.28
N GLN A 120 13.59 -11.47 -28.50
CA GLN A 120 14.14 -10.15 -28.81
C GLN A 120 14.55 -9.46 -27.51
N ALA A 121 15.66 -8.72 -27.58
CA ALA A 121 16.53 -8.32 -26.48
C ALA A 121 15.85 -7.44 -25.43
N ARG A 122 16.12 -7.71 -24.14
CA ARG A 122 15.66 -6.94 -22.97
C ARG A 122 16.81 -6.84 -21.97
N HIS A 123 16.96 -5.66 -21.37
CA HIS A 123 17.67 -5.48 -20.11
C HIS A 123 17.02 -6.40 -19.06
N ARG A 124 17.83 -7.15 -18.32
CA ARG A 124 17.35 -8.28 -17.52
C ARG A 124 16.99 -7.78 -16.12
N ILE A 125 15.71 -7.52 -15.89
CA ILE A 125 15.17 -7.42 -14.54
C ILE A 125 15.17 -8.85 -13.99
N ILE A 126 15.96 -9.12 -12.95
CA ILE A 126 15.85 -10.38 -12.23
C ILE A 126 14.83 -10.19 -11.13
N THR A 127 13.61 -10.67 -11.37
CA THR A 127 12.83 -11.29 -10.30
C THR A 127 13.57 -12.59 -9.96
N GLY A 128 13.96 -12.80 -8.70
CA GLY A 128 14.96 -13.80 -8.23
C GLY A 128 14.65 -15.29 -8.45
N TYR A 129 14.06 -15.68 -9.58
CA TYR A 129 13.64 -17.06 -9.89
C TYR A 129 14.75 -17.97 -10.42
N SER A 130 16.02 -17.58 -10.40
CA SER A 130 17.10 -18.42 -10.94
C SER A 130 18.22 -18.66 -9.95
N ARG A 131 17.94 -19.39 -8.86
CA ARG A 131 18.82 -20.46 -8.31
C ARG A 131 18.37 -21.12 -6.99
N PHE A 132 17.28 -20.71 -6.36
CA PHE A 132 16.70 -21.48 -5.26
C PHE A 132 15.61 -22.43 -5.78
N ASP A 133 15.83 -23.74 -5.61
CA ASP A 133 14.97 -24.85 -6.05
C ASP A 133 13.50 -24.68 -5.60
N LEU A 134 12.64 -24.19 -6.50
CA LEU A 134 11.18 -24.16 -6.30
C LEU A 134 10.52 -25.41 -6.91
N ALA A 135 10.77 -26.57 -6.30
CA ALA A 135 10.02 -27.78 -6.63
C ALA A 135 8.63 -27.74 -5.94
N LYS A 136 7.59 -27.64 -6.77
CA LYS A 136 6.14 -27.88 -6.54
C LYS A 136 5.27 -26.65 -6.30
N ARG A 137 4.44 -26.32 -7.31
CA ARG A 137 2.98 -26.21 -7.16
C ARG A 137 2.30 -26.25 -8.54
N LYS A 138 1.34 -27.18 -8.70
CA LYS A 138 0.39 -27.26 -9.83
C LYS A 138 -1.00 -26.82 -9.36
N SER A 139 -1.69 -26.09 -10.23
CA SER A 139 -3.15 -25.84 -10.30
C SER A 139 -3.77 -24.93 -9.22
N ALA A 140 -4.74 -24.06 -9.49
CA ALA A 140 -5.70 -23.96 -10.59
C ALA A 140 -6.04 -22.50 -10.94
N VAL A 141 -6.42 -22.28 -12.20
CA VAL A 141 -6.78 -20.97 -12.78
C VAL A 141 -8.15 -20.52 -12.30
N ILE A 142 -8.22 -19.35 -11.66
CA ILE A 142 -9.41 -18.50 -11.57
C ILE A 142 -8.95 -17.07 -11.91
N ASN A 143 -9.54 -16.46 -12.94
CA ASN A 143 -9.21 -15.11 -13.40
C ASN A 143 -9.58 -14.06 -12.33
N LEU A 144 -8.55 -13.51 -11.68
CA LEU A 144 -8.58 -12.36 -10.74
C LEU A 144 -7.37 -11.47 -11.07
N THR A 145 -7.42 -10.75 -12.18
CA THR A 145 -6.31 -9.94 -12.69
C THR A 145 -5.88 -8.79 -11.77
N SER A 146 -6.69 -8.41 -10.77
CA SER A 146 -6.37 -7.32 -9.83
C SER A 146 -5.65 -7.75 -8.53
N GLN A 147 -5.49 -9.05 -8.28
CA GLN A 147 -4.79 -9.58 -7.10
C GLN A 147 -3.52 -10.38 -7.44
N GLN A 148 -3.12 -10.37 -8.71
CA GLN A 148 -1.88 -11.02 -9.12
C GLN A 148 -0.68 -10.09 -8.88
N PRO A 149 0.45 -10.63 -8.39
CA PRO A 149 1.74 -9.93 -8.40
C PRO A 149 2.00 -9.28 -9.76
N LEU A 150 2.80 -8.20 -9.78
CA LEU A 150 3.19 -7.62 -11.08
C LEU A 150 3.92 -8.69 -11.89
N ALA A 151 3.48 -8.86 -13.13
CA ALA A 151 4.24 -9.62 -14.11
C ALA A 151 5.48 -8.81 -14.53
N ASP A 152 6.48 -9.47 -15.11
CA ASP A 152 7.70 -8.79 -15.59
C ASP A 152 7.39 -7.66 -16.58
N ASP A 153 6.33 -7.79 -17.39
CA ASP A 153 5.89 -6.75 -18.31
C ASP A 153 5.29 -5.52 -17.59
N ASP A 154 4.58 -5.73 -16.48
CA ASP A 154 4.02 -4.65 -15.65
C ASP A 154 5.14 -3.89 -14.92
N LEU A 155 6.14 -4.61 -14.41
CA LEU A 155 7.34 -4.01 -13.81
C LEU A 155 8.15 -3.22 -14.85
N ALA A 156 8.34 -3.77 -16.05
CA ALA A 156 9.02 -3.07 -17.13
C ALA A 156 8.26 -1.81 -17.58
N ARG A 157 6.92 -1.86 -17.57
CA ARG A 157 6.08 -0.69 -17.86
C ARG A 157 6.24 0.40 -16.81
N LEU A 158 6.21 0.04 -15.53
CA LEU A 158 6.42 0.99 -14.44
C LEU A 158 7.84 1.57 -14.46
N ALA A 159 8.86 0.73 -14.65
CA ALA A 159 10.25 1.17 -14.78
C ALA A 159 10.43 2.16 -15.94
N GLY A 160 9.92 1.82 -17.14
CA GLY A 160 10.02 2.72 -18.30
C GLY A 160 9.27 4.03 -18.13
N PHE A 161 8.20 4.05 -17.33
CA PHE A 161 7.52 5.30 -16.97
C PHE A 161 8.38 6.15 -16.03
N LEU A 162 8.94 5.56 -14.96
CA LEU A 162 9.82 6.27 -14.03
C LEU A 162 11.05 6.84 -14.75
N ASP A 163 11.67 6.04 -15.62
CA ASP A 163 12.81 6.47 -16.45
C ASP A 163 12.46 7.64 -17.37
N SER A 164 11.19 7.73 -17.84
CA SER A 164 10.74 8.82 -18.71
C SER A 164 10.61 10.17 -18.00
N ILE A 165 10.50 10.17 -16.66
CA ILE A 165 10.50 11.39 -15.84
C ILE A 165 11.92 11.96 -15.69
N GLY A 166 12.93 11.07 -15.68
CA GLY A 166 14.34 11.42 -15.53
C GLY A 166 14.83 11.41 -14.08
N ASP A 167 15.99 12.02 -13.84
CA ASP A 167 16.76 11.90 -12.57
C ASP A 167 16.03 12.37 -11.30
N ALA A 168 14.92 13.10 -11.44
CA ALA A 168 14.09 13.54 -10.31
C ALA A 168 13.20 12.41 -9.77
N ALA A 169 12.94 11.36 -10.56
CA ALA A 169 12.15 10.22 -10.15
C ALA A 169 13.04 9.09 -9.60
N MET A 170 12.48 8.32 -8.68
CA MET A 170 13.06 7.05 -8.26
C MET A 170 13.04 6.08 -9.44
N ASN A 171 14.14 5.35 -9.67
CA ASN A 171 14.09 4.18 -10.53
C ASN A 171 13.37 3.01 -9.83
N ILE A 172 13.17 1.89 -10.55
CA ILE A 172 12.41 0.76 -10.02
C ILE A 172 13.05 0.10 -8.79
N GLU A 173 14.39 0.04 -8.68
CA GLU A 173 15.08 -0.49 -7.49
C GLU A 173 14.87 0.42 -6.28
N THR A 174 15.04 1.73 -6.49
CA THR A 174 14.86 2.75 -5.44
C THR A 174 13.42 2.73 -4.94
N LEU A 175 12.45 2.63 -5.85
CA LEU A 175 11.03 2.52 -5.50
C LEU A 175 10.75 1.26 -4.67
N ASP A 176 11.29 0.12 -5.06
CA ASP A 176 11.12 -1.16 -4.35
C ASP A 176 11.64 -1.06 -2.92
N GLY A 177 12.89 -0.61 -2.75
CA GLY A 177 13.49 -0.41 -1.42
C GLY A 177 12.72 0.61 -0.58
N TYR A 178 12.26 1.70 -1.21
CA TYR A 178 11.44 2.71 -0.55
C TYR A 178 10.13 2.13 -0.02
N PHE A 179 9.41 1.36 -0.83
CA PHE A 179 8.17 0.70 -0.40
C PHE A 179 8.42 -0.35 0.67
N VAL A 180 9.48 -1.15 0.57
CA VAL A 180 9.83 -2.13 1.60
C VAL A 180 10.06 -1.43 2.94
N ALA A 181 10.79 -0.32 2.98
CA ALA A 181 10.97 0.44 4.22
C ALA A 181 9.62 0.98 4.75
N LEU A 182 8.78 1.58 3.91
CA LEU A 182 7.49 2.09 4.37
C LEU A 182 6.54 1.01 4.89
N ILE A 183 6.59 -0.21 4.32
CA ILE A 183 5.78 -1.36 4.74
C ILE A 183 6.34 -2.00 6.02
N CYS A 184 7.67 -2.06 6.14
CA CYS A 184 8.36 -2.59 7.32
C CYS A 184 8.32 -1.63 8.52
N GLY A 185 8.20 -0.33 8.30
CA GLY A 185 8.23 0.66 9.36
C GLY A 185 7.08 0.49 10.37
N PRO A 186 7.26 0.98 11.60
CA PRO A 186 6.20 0.94 12.61
C PRO A 186 5.08 1.94 12.32
N ASP A 187 5.42 3.14 11.82
CA ASP A 187 4.47 4.23 11.63
C ASP A 187 3.94 4.35 10.21
N ILE A 188 2.66 4.73 10.10
CA ILE A 188 2.01 4.94 8.81
C ILE A 188 2.53 6.22 8.15
N VAL A 189 2.98 6.07 6.91
CA VAL A 189 3.25 7.16 5.98
C VAL A 189 2.12 7.13 4.94
N PHE A 190 1.12 8.02 5.05
CA PHE A 190 0.05 8.13 4.06
C PHE A 190 0.49 8.49 2.60
N PRO A 191 -0.33 8.20 1.59
CA PRO A 191 0.01 8.48 0.19
C PRO A 191 0.45 9.92 -0.11
N GLY A 192 -0.17 10.92 0.54
CA GLY A 192 0.14 12.33 0.29
C GLY A 192 1.55 12.82 0.67
N GLU A 193 2.34 12.09 1.48
CA GLU A 193 3.76 12.46 1.69
C GLU A 193 4.70 11.55 0.91
N TYR A 194 4.40 10.25 0.73
CA TYR A 194 5.34 9.36 0.05
C TYR A 194 5.22 9.40 -1.48
N LEU A 195 4.01 9.56 -2.02
CA LEU A 195 3.83 9.56 -3.48
C LEU A 195 4.62 10.67 -4.16
N PRO A 196 4.61 11.93 -3.68
CA PRO A 196 5.42 13.00 -4.29
C PRO A 196 6.92 12.69 -4.33
N GLN A 197 7.44 11.89 -3.39
CA GLN A 197 8.87 11.52 -3.34
C GLN A 197 9.27 10.62 -4.51
N ILE A 198 8.33 9.87 -5.10
CA ILE A 198 8.61 8.90 -6.17
C ILE A 198 9.02 9.60 -7.46
N TRP A 199 8.47 10.79 -7.74
CA TRP A 199 8.63 11.49 -9.02
C TRP A 199 9.19 12.90 -8.93
N GLY A 200 9.37 13.45 -7.71
CA GLY A 200 9.91 14.79 -7.47
C GLY A 200 8.84 15.89 -7.37
N GLU A 201 9.27 17.09 -6.96
CA GLU A 201 8.37 18.19 -6.53
C GLU A 201 7.52 18.80 -7.66
N ASP A 202 8.00 18.78 -8.91
CA ASP A 202 7.35 19.45 -10.05
C ASP A 202 6.65 18.47 -11.03
N PHE A 203 6.44 17.23 -10.62
CA PHE A 203 5.84 16.22 -11.48
C PHE A 203 4.32 16.39 -11.68
N SER A 204 3.85 16.19 -12.91
CA SER A 204 2.43 16.07 -13.22
C SER A 204 2.20 15.03 -14.31
N PHE A 205 1.18 14.20 -14.14
CA PHE A 205 0.73 13.25 -15.18
C PHE A 205 0.17 14.01 -16.38
N GLU A 206 0.38 13.45 -17.56
CA GLU A 206 -0.13 13.99 -18.82
C GLU A 206 -1.66 14.04 -18.84
N ASN A 207 -2.30 13.01 -18.27
CA ASN A 207 -3.75 12.86 -18.21
C ASN A 207 -4.16 11.91 -17.08
N ASP A 208 -5.46 11.91 -16.77
CA ASP A 208 -6.04 11.06 -15.73
C ASP A 208 -5.86 9.55 -16.03
N GLY A 209 -5.84 9.15 -17.30
CA GLY A 209 -5.63 7.74 -17.69
C GLY A 209 -4.23 7.23 -17.35
N GLN A 210 -3.20 8.02 -17.66
CA GLN A 210 -1.81 7.73 -17.27
C GLN A 210 -1.66 7.71 -15.75
N ALA A 211 -2.31 8.65 -15.04
CA ALA A 211 -2.31 8.67 -13.59
C ALA A 211 -2.92 7.39 -13.01
N THR A 212 -4.09 6.96 -13.50
CA THR A 212 -4.74 5.72 -13.06
C THR A 212 -3.86 4.50 -13.31
N GLU A 213 -3.33 4.35 -14.53
CA GLU A 213 -2.46 3.21 -14.91
C GLU A 213 -1.26 3.09 -13.97
N ILE A 214 -0.49 4.17 -13.78
CA ILE A 214 0.74 4.13 -12.99
C ILE A 214 0.45 3.94 -11.50
N ILE A 215 -0.58 4.59 -10.97
CA ILE A 215 -0.97 4.41 -9.57
C ILE A 215 -1.45 2.98 -9.31
N GLU A 216 -2.17 2.36 -10.25
CA GLU A 216 -2.55 0.95 -10.15
C GLU A 216 -1.33 0.03 -10.11
N LEU A 217 -0.32 0.26 -10.96
CA LEU A 217 0.93 -0.50 -10.95
C LEU A 217 1.67 -0.35 -9.61
N LEU A 218 1.80 0.87 -9.10
CA LEU A 218 2.41 1.14 -7.80
C LEU A 218 1.69 0.43 -6.65
N MET A 219 0.35 0.51 -6.63
CA MET A 219 -0.43 -0.11 -5.56
C MET A 219 -0.39 -1.64 -5.64
N ARG A 220 -0.39 -2.21 -6.85
CA ARG A 220 -0.18 -3.66 -7.02
C ARG A 220 1.20 -4.08 -6.54
N HIS A 221 2.23 -3.27 -6.77
CA HIS A 221 3.59 -3.54 -6.30
C HIS A 221 3.68 -3.47 -4.78
N TRP A 222 3.15 -2.41 -4.17
CA TRP A 222 2.98 -2.29 -2.73
C TRP A 222 2.28 -3.51 -2.11
N ASN A 223 1.16 -3.94 -2.69
CA ASN A 223 0.41 -5.08 -2.19
C ASN A 223 1.18 -6.39 -2.34
N THR A 224 1.99 -6.54 -3.39
CA THR A 224 2.86 -7.69 -3.60
C THR A 224 3.90 -7.77 -2.47
N ILE A 225 4.65 -6.68 -2.26
CA ILE A 225 5.65 -6.58 -1.19
C ILE A 225 5.02 -6.86 0.17
N SER A 226 3.90 -6.21 0.47
CA SER A 226 3.17 -6.39 1.73
C SER A 226 2.74 -7.85 1.95
N THR A 227 2.22 -8.50 0.91
CA THR A 227 1.79 -9.89 0.98
C THR A 227 2.98 -10.83 1.21
N GLU A 228 4.09 -10.64 0.50
CA GLU A 228 5.27 -11.48 0.64
C GLU A 228 5.92 -11.32 2.03
N LEU A 229 6.10 -10.08 2.50
CA LEU A 229 6.60 -9.79 3.84
C LEU A 229 5.68 -10.39 4.92
N GLN A 230 4.36 -10.28 4.77
CA GLN A 230 3.41 -10.88 5.71
C GLN A 230 3.53 -12.41 5.75
N GLN A 231 3.72 -13.07 4.61
CA GLN A 231 3.90 -14.52 4.54
C GLN A 231 5.12 -14.99 5.34
N THR A 232 6.17 -14.18 5.41
CA THR A 232 7.36 -14.49 6.23
C THR A 232 7.04 -14.63 7.72
N LEU A 233 5.90 -14.15 8.23
CA LEU A 233 5.49 -14.33 9.62
C LEU A 233 5.07 -15.77 9.96
N HIS A 234 4.67 -16.55 8.96
CA HIS A 234 4.01 -17.84 9.16
C HIS A 234 4.75 -19.01 8.51
N GLU A 235 5.48 -18.74 7.43
CA GLU A 235 6.22 -19.75 6.68
C GLU A 235 7.69 -19.32 6.56
N PRO A 236 8.64 -20.27 6.36
CA PRO A 236 10.02 -19.95 6.02
C PRO A 236 10.10 -19.41 4.59
N ASN A 237 9.50 -18.23 4.38
CA ASN A 237 9.48 -17.50 3.14
C ASN A 237 10.38 -16.26 3.27
N VAL A 238 10.82 -15.73 2.13
CA VAL A 238 11.55 -14.47 2.04
C VAL A 238 10.91 -13.58 0.99
N TYR A 239 10.90 -12.28 1.25
CA TYR A 239 10.67 -11.29 0.21
C TYR A 239 11.91 -11.19 -0.67
N LEU A 240 11.74 -11.13 -1.99
CA LEU A 240 12.85 -10.96 -2.94
C LEU A 240 12.86 -9.52 -3.49
N PRO A 241 13.86 -8.70 -3.13
CA PRO A 241 14.04 -7.35 -3.67
C PRO A 241 14.10 -7.32 -5.19
N VAL A 242 13.52 -6.27 -5.79
CA VAL A 242 13.72 -5.98 -7.20
C VAL A 242 15.10 -5.34 -7.38
N LEU A 243 16.04 -6.12 -7.94
CA LEU A 243 17.40 -5.68 -8.20
C LEU A 243 17.69 -5.69 -9.72
N LEU A 244 18.37 -4.66 -10.21
CA LEU A 244 18.81 -4.57 -11.60
C LEU A 244 20.22 -5.11 -11.74
N GLU A 245 20.38 -6.08 -12.63
CA GLU A 245 21.68 -6.59 -13.01
C GLU A 245 22.31 -5.69 -14.08
N ARG A 246 23.60 -5.42 -13.90
CA ARG A 246 24.44 -4.83 -14.95
C ARG A 246 24.70 -5.86 -16.06
N GLU A 247 25.30 -5.41 -17.16
CA GLU A 247 25.66 -6.27 -18.30
C GLU A 247 26.63 -7.40 -17.93
N ASP A 248 27.44 -7.21 -16.88
CA ASP A 248 28.36 -8.21 -16.34
C ASP A 248 27.68 -9.25 -15.43
N GLY A 249 26.37 -9.13 -15.22
CA GLY A 249 25.58 -10.03 -14.37
C GLY A 249 25.66 -9.73 -12.87
N VAL A 250 26.25 -8.60 -12.47
CA VAL A 250 26.33 -8.19 -11.07
C VAL A 250 25.17 -7.26 -10.73
N ALA A 251 24.45 -7.56 -9.63
CA ALA A 251 23.45 -6.68 -9.04
C ALA A 251 24.10 -5.75 -7.99
N PRO A 252 24.15 -4.42 -8.21
CA PRO A 252 24.77 -3.49 -7.25
C PRO A 252 23.90 -3.24 -6.01
N ALA A 253 22.57 -3.22 -6.16
CA ALA A 253 21.62 -2.96 -5.07
C ALA A 253 21.81 -1.64 -4.29
N ASN A 254 22.72 -0.74 -4.73
CA ASN A 254 22.95 0.55 -4.08
C ASN A 254 21.69 1.44 -4.16
N ASP A 255 21.00 1.42 -5.30
CA ASP A 255 19.77 2.19 -5.53
C ASP A 255 18.63 1.66 -4.66
N TRP A 256 18.52 0.33 -4.55
CA TRP A 256 17.58 -0.31 -3.63
C TRP A 256 17.84 0.13 -2.17
N ALA A 257 19.09 0.05 -1.72
CA ALA A 257 19.47 0.46 -0.37
C ALA A 257 19.25 1.97 -0.14
N HIS A 258 19.48 2.80 -1.15
CA HIS A 258 19.14 4.22 -1.13
C HIS A 258 17.64 4.44 -0.95
N GLY A 259 16.80 3.75 -1.70
CA GLY A 259 15.35 3.78 -1.54
C GLY A 259 14.90 3.39 -0.14
N PHE A 260 15.45 2.29 0.39
CA PHE A 260 15.15 1.84 1.75
C PHE A 260 15.51 2.90 2.79
N MET A 261 16.72 3.47 2.72
CA MET A 261 17.14 4.52 3.65
C MET A 261 16.35 5.81 3.49
N TRP A 262 15.85 6.13 2.30
CA TRP A 262 14.91 7.24 2.10
C TRP A 262 13.58 6.97 2.83
N GLY A 263 13.08 5.73 2.78
CA GLY A 263 11.87 5.31 3.52
C GLY A 263 12.05 5.40 5.02
N VAL A 264 13.22 4.99 5.54
CA VAL A 264 13.61 5.17 6.95
C VAL A 264 13.57 6.64 7.35
N GLN A 265 14.10 7.54 6.51
CA GLN A 265 14.12 8.99 6.75
C GLN A 265 12.73 9.64 6.79
N MET A 266 11.69 8.99 6.28
CA MET A 266 10.32 9.51 6.44
C MET A 266 9.87 9.50 7.90
N ARG A 267 10.40 8.59 8.72
CA ARG A 267 10.08 8.44 10.16
C ARG A 267 11.33 8.08 10.98
N PRO A 268 12.34 8.97 11.06
CA PRO A 268 13.66 8.62 11.56
C PRO A 268 13.65 8.26 13.06
N ALA A 269 12.80 8.92 13.85
CA ALA A 269 12.66 8.64 15.27
C ALA A 269 12.17 7.20 15.53
N SER A 270 11.23 6.71 14.72
CA SER A 270 10.60 5.40 14.88
C SER A 270 11.53 4.27 14.47
N TRP A 271 12.41 4.52 13.49
CA TRP A 271 13.44 3.57 13.08
C TRP A 271 14.66 3.55 14.01
N GLY A 272 14.88 4.63 14.77
CA GLY A 272 15.98 4.73 15.72
C GLY A 272 15.96 3.62 16.78
N GLU A 273 14.78 3.12 17.16
CA GLU A 273 14.64 2.01 18.10
C GLU A 273 15.37 0.75 17.59
N LEU A 274 15.07 0.31 16.37
CA LEU A 274 15.74 -0.85 15.76
C LEU A 274 17.21 -0.57 15.46
N ILE A 275 17.54 0.61 14.91
CA ILE A 275 18.90 0.93 14.48
C ILE A 275 19.88 0.95 15.66
N HIS A 276 19.42 1.36 16.83
CA HIS A 276 20.24 1.43 18.04
C HIS A 276 20.08 0.22 18.97
N ASP A 277 19.30 -0.79 18.57
CA ASP A 277 19.13 -2.04 19.30
C ASP A 277 20.35 -2.96 19.08
N GLU A 278 21.12 -3.24 20.14
CA GLU A 278 22.34 -4.05 20.05
C GLU A 278 22.05 -5.51 19.66
N ASP A 279 20.87 -6.03 20.02
CA ASP A 279 20.49 -7.43 19.79
C ASP A 279 19.77 -7.60 18.44
N HIS A 280 19.03 -6.59 18.00
CA HIS A 280 18.14 -6.69 16.83
C HIS A 280 18.52 -5.79 15.66
N GLY A 281 19.47 -4.86 15.80
CA GLY A 281 19.84 -3.89 14.77
C GLY A 281 20.72 -4.45 13.64
N GLY A 282 21.29 -5.66 13.82
CA GLY A 282 22.14 -6.32 12.83
C GLY A 282 21.62 -6.35 11.38
N PRO A 283 20.32 -6.62 11.12
CA PRO A 283 19.73 -6.58 9.77
C PRO A 283 19.88 -5.26 9.00
N MET A 284 20.11 -4.13 9.70
CA MET A 284 20.29 -2.83 9.05
C MET A 284 21.68 -2.67 8.41
N ILE A 285 22.68 -3.41 8.92
CA ILE A 285 24.09 -3.31 8.50
C ILE A 285 24.29 -3.49 6.99
N PRO A 286 23.81 -4.58 6.34
CA PRO A 286 24.02 -4.76 4.90
C PRO A 286 23.38 -3.65 4.06
N ILE A 287 22.21 -3.14 4.48
CA ILE A 287 21.52 -2.04 3.80
C ILE A 287 22.36 -0.75 3.92
N MET A 288 22.85 -0.44 5.12
CA MET A 288 23.71 0.73 5.34
C MET A 288 25.03 0.64 4.58
N MET A 289 25.64 -0.54 4.53
CA MET A 289 26.85 -0.77 3.74
C MET A 289 26.61 -0.48 2.25
N LEU A 290 25.54 -1.01 1.67
CA LEU A 290 25.19 -0.76 0.27
C LEU A 290 24.85 0.71 0.01
N HIS A 291 24.11 1.35 0.90
CA HIS A 291 23.75 2.77 0.79
C HIS A 291 24.98 3.70 0.81
N HIS A 292 25.95 3.42 1.67
CA HIS A 292 27.13 4.26 1.86
C HIS A 292 28.35 3.87 1.02
N GLU A 293 28.29 2.78 0.23
CA GLU A 293 29.43 2.26 -0.55
C GLU A 293 30.11 3.33 -1.43
N HIS A 294 29.33 4.21 -2.04
CA HIS A 294 29.80 5.26 -2.94
C HIS A 294 29.63 6.67 -2.35
N ASN A 295 29.57 6.80 -1.02
CA ASN A 295 29.36 8.09 -0.37
C ASN A 295 30.40 9.13 -0.83
N ALA A 296 29.97 10.38 -1.04
CA ALA A 296 30.88 11.45 -1.46
C ALA A 296 32.00 11.70 -0.42
N ASP A 297 31.69 11.55 0.87
CA ASP A 297 32.66 11.59 1.95
C ASP A 297 33.33 10.21 2.15
N PRO A 298 34.65 10.08 1.93
CA PRO A 298 35.36 8.82 2.15
C PRO A 298 35.30 8.30 3.59
N GLN A 299 35.10 9.17 4.59
CA GLN A 299 35.00 8.75 6.00
C GLN A 299 33.68 8.07 6.32
N MET A 300 32.64 8.37 5.53
CA MET A 300 31.32 7.76 5.67
C MET A 300 31.20 6.43 4.92
N ARG A 301 32.21 6.06 4.11
CA ARG A 301 32.18 4.80 3.34
C ARG A 301 32.46 3.59 4.24
N PRO A 302 31.75 2.48 4.04
CA PRO A 302 32.10 1.23 4.69
C PRO A 302 33.42 0.67 4.13
N PRO A 303 33.96 -0.40 4.75
CA PRO A 303 34.99 -1.21 4.10
C PRO A 303 34.56 -1.61 2.68
N GLN A 304 35.51 -1.66 1.76
CA GLN A 304 35.23 -2.09 0.39
C GLN A 304 34.55 -3.46 0.39
N ILE A 305 33.52 -3.61 -0.42
CA ILE A 305 32.79 -4.86 -0.60
C ILE A 305 33.44 -5.59 -1.79
N PRO A 306 34.20 -6.68 -1.57
CA PRO A 306 34.75 -7.45 -2.68
C PRO A 306 33.64 -8.04 -3.54
N ALA A 307 33.86 -8.14 -4.86
CA ALA A 307 32.86 -8.63 -5.79
C ALA A 307 32.36 -10.04 -5.41
N GLU A 308 33.26 -10.90 -4.93
CA GLU A 308 32.98 -12.26 -4.47
C GLU A 308 32.15 -12.34 -3.18
N LYS A 309 32.08 -11.24 -2.40
CA LYS A 309 31.31 -11.15 -1.16
C LYS A 309 29.97 -10.44 -1.34
N ARG A 310 29.72 -9.89 -2.52
CA ARG A 310 28.50 -9.14 -2.82
C ARG A 310 27.25 -10.02 -2.76
N GLU A 311 27.29 -11.21 -3.32
CA GLU A 311 26.15 -12.15 -3.29
C GLU A 311 25.80 -12.55 -1.84
N GLU A 312 26.79 -12.90 -1.03
CA GLU A 312 26.63 -13.19 0.41
C GLU A 312 26.04 -12.00 1.20
N LEU A 313 26.47 -10.78 0.88
CA LEU A 313 25.91 -9.56 1.47
C LEU A 313 24.43 -9.38 1.11
N LEU A 314 24.06 -9.64 -0.15
CA LEU A 314 22.67 -9.57 -0.62
C LEU A 314 21.79 -10.65 0.04
N GLU A 315 22.29 -11.88 0.17
CA GLU A 315 21.58 -12.94 0.91
C GLU A 315 21.33 -12.55 2.37
N THR A 316 22.33 -11.94 3.00
CA THR A 316 22.22 -11.42 4.38
C THR A 316 21.20 -10.28 4.45
N MET A 317 21.20 -9.36 3.47
CA MET A 317 20.21 -8.30 3.36
C MET A 317 18.79 -8.87 3.25
N ILE A 318 18.57 -9.81 2.32
CA ILE A 318 17.26 -10.43 2.05
C ILE A 318 16.73 -11.15 3.30
N ALA A 319 17.56 -11.94 3.97
CA ALA A 319 17.20 -12.57 5.24
C ALA A 319 16.87 -11.50 6.30
N GLY A 320 17.67 -10.43 6.36
CA GLY A 320 17.49 -9.28 7.24
C GLY A 320 16.12 -8.61 7.13
N LEU A 321 15.56 -8.46 5.93
CA LEU A 321 14.25 -7.83 5.73
C LEU A 321 13.13 -8.54 6.49
N THR A 322 13.20 -9.86 6.57
CA THR A 322 12.25 -10.66 7.35
C THR A 322 12.36 -10.36 8.84
N HIS A 323 13.57 -10.16 9.36
CA HIS A 323 13.80 -9.79 10.75
C HIS A 323 13.30 -8.37 11.05
N ILE A 324 13.58 -7.41 10.17
CA ILE A 324 13.10 -6.02 10.28
C ILE A 324 11.56 -6.01 10.31
N TYR A 325 10.93 -6.71 9.38
CA TYR A 325 9.46 -6.77 9.30
C TYR A 325 8.86 -7.38 10.58
N ARG A 326 9.43 -8.46 11.11
CA ARG A 326 8.99 -9.11 12.35
C ARG A 326 9.18 -8.22 13.58
N TYR A 327 10.27 -7.47 13.67
CA TYR A 327 10.56 -6.57 14.79
C TYR A 327 9.45 -5.54 15.02
N PHE A 328 8.98 -4.92 13.93
CA PHE A 328 7.91 -3.92 13.99
C PHE A 328 6.49 -4.50 13.87
N GLU A 329 6.31 -5.82 13.75
CA GLU A 329 4.96 -6.43 13.67
C GLU A 329 4.07 -6.11 14.88
N PRO A 330 4.55 -6.23 16.14
CA PRO A 330 3.73 -5.89 17.30
C PRO A 330 3.32 -4.42 17.33
N HIS A 331 4.22 -3.54 16.89
CA HIS A 331 3.98 -2.09 16.79
C HIS A 331 2.89 -1.77 15.76
N ARG A 332 3.01 -2.31 14.54
CA ARG A 332 2.00 -2.13 13.49
C ARG A 332 0.65 -2.70 13.90
N ARG A 333 0.63 -3.85 14.57
CA ARG A 333 -0.60 -4.46 15.09
C ARG A 333 -1.24 -3.60 16.19
N ALA A 334 -0.44 -3.06 17.10
CA ALA A 334 -0.94 -2.17 18.14
C ALA A 334 -1.60 -0.92 17.55
N LEU A 335 -0.95 -0.28 16.56
CA LEU A 335 -1.50 0.89 15.86
C LEU A 335 -2.80 0.57 15.11
N ALA A 336 -2.91 -0.61 14.48
CA ALA A 336 -4.14 -1.07 13.83
C ALA A 336 -5.31 -1.24 14.82
N HIS A 337 -5.03 -1.43 16.11
CA HIS A 337 -6.03 -1.59 17.16
C HIS A 337 -6.38 -0.29 17.90
N ILE A 338 -5.71 0.83 17.62
CA ILE A 338 -6.07 2.14 18.19
C ILE A 338 -7.35 2.64 17.49
N PRO A 339 -8.45 2.90 18.23
CA PRO A 339 -9.62 3.54 17.64
C PRO A 339 -9.21 4.91 17.08
N ALA A 340 -9.55 5.18 15.82
CA ALA A 340 -9.34 6.48 15.19
C ALA A 340 -10.18 7.57 15.89
N CYS A 341 -9.75 8.04 17.06
CA CYS A 341 -10.39 9.13 17.78
C CYS A 341 -9.45 9.74 18.82
N MET A 342 -8.51 10.56 18.38
CA MET A 342 -8.30 11.82 19.08
C MET A 342 -8.92 12.92 18.23
N PRO A 343 -9.92 13.68 18.74
CA PRO A 343 -10.41 14.84 18.02
C PRO A 343 -9.24 15.80 17.84
N MET A 344 -8.92 16.12 16.58
CA MET A 344 -7.89 17.10 16.24
C MET A 344 -8.29 18.43 16.88
N ARG A 345 -7.58 18.82 17.94
CA ARG A 345 -7.79 20.10 18.61
C ARG A 345 -7.18 21.16 17.72
N ARG A 346 -8.01 22.01 17.15
CA ARG A 346 -7.57 23.17 16.35
C ARG A 346 -6.55 23.97 17.18
N GLU A 347 -5.31 24.07 16.71
CA GLU A 347 -4.26 24.87 17.38
C GLU A 347 -4.57 26.37 17.29
N GLU A 348 -5.28 26.78 16.24
CA GLU A 348 -5.67 28.16 16.03
C GLU A 348 -7.04 28.51 16.64
N PRO A 349 -7.22 29.73 17.18
CA PRO A 349 -8.51 30.20 17.63
C PRO A 349 -9.56 30.16 16.52
N LYS A 350 -10.80 29.80 16.88
CA LYS A 350 -11.94 29.88 15.95
C LYS A 350 -12.22 31.35 15.63
N ILE A 351 -11.88 31.78 14.41
CA ILE A 351 -12.18 33.13 13.94
C ILE A 351 -13.68 33.39 14.02
N GLY A 352 -14.05 34.39 14.79
CA GLY A 352 -15.43 34.81 14.98
C GLY A 352 -16.03 35.37 13.69
N ARG A 353 -17.30 35.09 13.44
CA ARG A 353 -18.03 35.56 12.24
C ARG A 353 -17.91 37.08 12.01
N ASN A 354 -17.76 37.88 13.07
CA ASN A 354 -17.63 39.34 13.00
C ASN A 354 -16.18 39.86 13.16
N GLU A 355 -15.19 38.99 13.34
CA GLU A 355 -13.78 39.37 13.52
C GLU A 355 -13.13 39.80 12.19
N PRO A 356 -12.02 40.57 12.23
CA PRO A 356 -11.25 40.91 11.05
C PRO A 356 -10.82 39.65 10.28
N CYS A 357 -10.99 39.68 8.96
CA CYS A 357 -10.62 38.54 8.12
C CYS A 357 -9.09 38.42 8.01
N PRO A 358 -8.50 37.22 8.20
CA PRO A 358 -7.05 37.02 8.22
C PRO A 358 -6.37 37.23 6.85
N CYS A 359 -7.13 37.32 5.76
CA CYS A 359 -6.61 37.59 4.42
C CYS A 359 -6.12 39.04 4.21
N GLY A 360 -6.12 39.87 5.26
CA GLY A 360 -5.65 41.25 5.19
C GLY A 360 -6.63 42.23 4.51
N SER A 361 -7.85 41.80 4.19
CA SER A 361 -8.84 42.63 3.46
C SER A 361 -9.45 43.79 4.27
N GLY A 362 -9.23 43.83 5.58
CA GLY A 362 -9.85 44.81 6.50
C GLY A 362 -11.35 44.62 6.74
N ARG A 363 -11.98 43.60 6.13
CA ARG A 363 -13.43 43.32 6.27
C ARG A 363 -13.69 42.29 7.37
N LYS A 364 -14.91 42.28 7.93
CA LYS A 364 -15.38 41.21 8.84
C LYS A 364 -15.41 39.87 8.11
N TYR A 365 -15.02 38.78 8.77
CA TYR A 365 -14.91 37.44 8.19
C TYR A 365 -16.17 37.02 7.42
N LYS A 366 -17.37 37.28 7.99
CA LYS A 366 -18.68 37.03 7.36
C LYS A 366 -18.94 37.71 6.02
N HIS A 367 -18.22 38.77 5.70
CA HIS A 367 -18.37 39.58 4.48
C HIS A 367 -17.15 39.49 3.56
N CYS A 368 -16.22 38.59 3.87
CA CYS A 368 -15.04 38.33 3.06
C CYS A 368 -14.97 36.83 2.77
N CYS A 369 -13.97 36.11 3.29
CA CYS A 369 -13.76 34.69 3.00
C CYS A 369 -14.96 33.79 3.35
N MET A 370 -15.84 34.20 4.28
CA MET A 370 -17.05 33.44 4.60
C MET A 370 -18.26 33.78 3.69
N ALA A 371 -18.32 35.00 3.12
CA ALA A 371 -19.38 35.38 2.16
C ALA A 371 -19.11 34.86 0.75
N SER A 372 -17.82 34.67 0.40
CA SER A 372 -17.41 34.08 -0.88
C SER A 372 -17.69 32.57 -0.98
N SER A 373 -18.22 31.97 0.09
CA SER A 373 -18.76 30.61 0.06
C SER A 373 -20.19 30.65 -0.50
N PRO A 374 -20.50 30.06 -1.67
CA PRO A 374 -21.85 30.00 -2.19
C PRO A 374 -22.77 29.26 -1.21
N THR A 375 -23.87 29.90 -0.82
CA THR A 375 -25.04 29.25 -0.22
C THR A 375 -25.83 28.59 -1.33
N PHE A 376 -25.86 27.26 -1.37
CA PHE A 376 -26.85 26.54 -2.19
C PHE A 376 -28.15 26.43 -1.36
N HIS A 377 -29.27 26.83 -1.98
CA HIS A 377 -30.62 26.59 -1.51
C HIS A 377 -31.09 25.18 -1.86
#